data_AF-A0A432T506-F1
#
_entry.id   AF-A0A432T506-F1
#
_cell.length_a   1.000
_cell.length_b   1.000
_cell.length_c   1.000
_cell.angle_alpha   90.00
_cell.angle_beta   90.00
_cell.angle_gamma   90.00
#
_symmetry.space_group_name_H-M   'P 1'
#
loop_
_entity.id
_entity.type
_entity.pdbx_description
1 polymer ?
#
loop_
_entity_poly.entity_id
_entity_poly.type
_entity_poly.pdbx_seq_one_letter_code
_entity_poly.pdbx_strand_id
1 'polypeptide(L)'
;KIEDTNYDNMLAVCHGNFCKNETHCDSSRSKYQDKRPLLNISPLKRQQMNNIKFSQSGVIYYENIDDESEINFDLNEVLNLNCDNIRNERKKIIKVIKKILSQHKFDKKFAQKELDYWENCNNSYKAYCQVAIYELRKCI
;
A
#
# COMPACT_ATOMS: atom_id res chain seq x y z
N LYS A 1 8.80 29.13 -22.95
CA LYS A 1 7.43 28.79 -22.52
C LYS A 1 7.57 28.24 -21.11
N ILE A 2 6.99 28.91 -20.13
CA ILE A 2 6.84 28.35 -18.77
C ILE A 2 5.68 27.37 -18.91
N GLU A 3 5.90 26.10 -18.60
CA GLU A 3 4.82 25.11 -18.59
C GLU A 3 3.96 25.41 -17.36
N ASP A 4 2.71 25.86 -17.59
CA ASP A 4 1.75 26.24 -16.53
C ASP A 4 1.17 25.04 -15.77
N THR A 5 1.49 23.80 -16.19
CA THR A 5 1.00 22.57 -15.57
C THR A 5 2.14 21.60 -15.26
N ASN A 6 2.53 21.54 -13.99
CA ASN A 6 3.34 20.45 -13.46
C ASN A 6 2.43 19.22 -13.25
N TYR A 7 2.65 18.15 -14.03
CA TYR A 7 1.91 16.89 -13.94
C TYR A 7 2.58 15.83 -13.06
N ASP A 8 3.72 16.14 -12.42
CA ASP A 8 4.47 15.20 -11.56
C ASP A 8 3.65 14.74 -10.34
N ASN A 9 2.57 15.45 -10.02
CA ASN A 9 1.63 15.11 -8.95
C ASN A 9 0.38 14.34 -9.44
N MET A 10 0.21 14.10 -10.74
CA MET A 10 -0.88 13.29 -11.27
C MET A 10 -0.58 11.80 -11.09
N LEU A 11 -1.06 11.27 -9.97
CA LEU A 11 -1.00 9.84 -9.67
C LEU A 11 -2.22 9.14 -10.25
N ALA A 12 -2.04 7.92 -10.76
CA ALA A 12 -3.16 7.10 -11.21
C ALA A 12 -4.13 6.84 -10.05
N VAL A 13 -5.41 7.13 -10.28
CA VAL A 13 -6.45 7.04 -9.24
C VAL A 13 -7.26 5.75 -9.39
N CYS A 14 -7.63 5.17 -8.26
CA CYS A 14 -8.48 3.98 -8.21
C CYS A 14 -9.97 4.40 -8.21
N HIS A 15 -10.89 3.59 -8.74
CA HIS A 15 -12.33 3.89 -8.71
C HIS A 15 -12.90 4.04 -7.28
N GLY A 16 -12.25 3.44 -6.29
CA GLY A 16 -12.54 3.65 -4.88
C GLY A 16 -13.82 2.96 -4.38
N ASN A 17 -14.51 2.16 -5.19
CA ASN A 17 -15.77 1.47 -4.85
C ASN A 17 -15.57 -0.01 -4.46
N PHE A 18 -14.36 -0.40 -4.05
CA PHE A 18 -14.06 -1.78 -3.67
C PHE A 18 -14.51 -2.11 -2.24
N CYS A 19 -14.77 -1.11 -1.39
CA CYS A 19 -15.30 -1.30 -0.04
C CYS A 19 -16.84 -1.34 -0.12
N LYS A 20 -17.49 -2.34 0.50
CA LYS A 20 -18.91 -2.65 0.28
C LYS A 20 -19.85 -1.44 0.27
N ASN A 21 -19.89 -0.70 1.38
CA ASN A 21 -20.79 0.45 1.58
C ASN A 21 -20.01 1.76 1.71
N GLU A 22 -18.70 1.73 1.45
CA GLU A 22 -17.80 2.85 1.69
C GLU A 22 -16.91 3.09 0.48
N THR A 23 -16.38 4.29 0.35
CA THR A 23 -15.38 4.60 -0.66
C THR A 23 -13.98 4.55 -0.06
N HIS A 24 -12.95 4.40 -0.91
CA HIS A 24 -11.53 4.50 -0.55
C HIS A 24 -10.75 5.30 -1.61
N CYS A 25 -9.43 5.48 -1.41
CA CYS A 25 -8.57 6.33 -2.23
C CYS A 25 -9.14 7.76 -2.34
N ASP A 26 -9.02 8.38 -3.52
CA ASP A 26 -9.51 9.72 -3.82
C ASP A 26 -11.04 9.85 -3.72
N SER A 27 -11.79 8.77 -3.99
CA SER A 27 -13.24 8.77 -3.80
C SER A 27 -13.63 8.96 -2.32
N SER A 28 -12.85 8.44 -1.38
CA SER A 28 -13.04 8.76 0.06
C SER A 28 -12.54 10.15 0.40
N ARG A 29 -11.34 10.51 -0.08
CA ARG A 29 -10.71 11.81 0.17
C ARG A 29 -11.58 12.99 -0.22
N SER A 30 -12.39 12.85 -1.28
CA SER A 30 -13.32 13.90 -1.75
C SER A 30 -14.18 14.50 -0.61
N LYS A 31 -14.57 13.68 0.38
CA LYS A 31 -15.38 14.09 1.54
C LYS A 31 -14.63 14.99 2.53
N TYR A 32 -13.30 15.04 2.45
CA TYR A 32 -12.43 15.75 3.38
C TYR A 32 -11.73 16.96 2.76
N GLN A 33 -11.88 17.21 1.45
CA GLN A 33 -11.09 18.22 0.74
C GLN A 33 -11.25 19.64 1.31
N ASP A 34 -12.45 20.03 1.75
CA ASP A 34 -12.69 21.36 2.34
C ASP A 34 -11.97 21.57 3.67
N LYS A 35 -11.85 20.50 4.48
CA LYS A 35 -11.23 20.55 5.81
C LYS A 35 -9.75 20.20 5.77
N ARG A 36 -9.33 19.48 4.73
CA ARG A 36 -8.06 18.77 4.66
C ARG A 36 -7.59 18.69 3.21
N PRO A 37 -7.21 19.84 2.61
CA PRO A 37 -6.88 19.93 1.20
C PRO A 37 -5.62 19.13 0.84
N LEU A 38 -4.69 19.01 1.80
CA LEU A 38 -3.43 18.29 1.65
C LEU A 38 -3.40 17.03 2.53
N LEU A 39 -2.79 15.98 2.00
CA LEU A 39 -2.45 14.78 2.77
C LEU A 39 -1.05 14.95 3.38
N ASN A 40 -0.87 14.39 4.57
CA ASN A 40 0.40 14.28 5.28
C ASN A 40 1.25 13.13 4.73
N ILE A 41 0.63 12.16 4.06
CA ILE A 41 1.31 11.09 3.32
C ILE A 41 1.27 11.30 1.81
N SER A 42 2.40 11.06 1.14
CA SER A 42 2.55 11.13 -0.30
C SER A 42 3.36 9.94 -0.83
N PRO A 43 2.85 9.21 -1.84
CA PRO A 43 3.60 8.12 -2.44
C PRO A 43 4.83 8.58 -3.24
N LEU A 44 4.96 9.87 -3.51
CA LEU A 44 6.15 10.47 -4.14
C LEU A 44 7.32 10.64 -3.16
N LYS A 45 7.06 10.60 -1.85
CA LYS A 45 8.08 10.73 -0.81
C LYS A 45 8.63 9.35 -0.45
N ARG A 46 9.77 8.97 -1.03
CA ARG A 46 10.42 7.67 -0.79
C ARG A 46 10.59 7.34 0.69
N GLN A 47 10.98 8.31 1.52
CA GLN A 47 11.12 8.12 2.97
C GLN A 47 9.79 7.68 3.62
N GLN A 48 8.67 8.27 3.21
CA GLN A 48 7.35 7.88 3.73
C GLN A 48 6.97 6.48 3.26
N MET A 49 7.24 6.14 2.00
CA MET A 49 6.95 4.81 1.47
C MET A 49 7.78 3.70 2.13
N ASN A 50 9.03 3.99 2.52
CA ASN A 50 9.85 3.04 3.27
C ASN A 50 9.27 2.71 4.66
N ASN A 51 8.53 3.64 5.25
CA ASN A 51 7.90 3.50 6.57
C ASN A 51 6.51 2.88 6.50
N ILE A 52 5.95 2.67 5.31
CA ILE A 52 4.69 1.94 5.14
C ILE A 52 4.93 0.45 5.31
N LYS A 53 4.20 -0.16 6.24
CA LYS A 53 4.30 -1.58 6.60
C LYS A 53 2.93 -2.25 6.54
N PHE A 54 2.96 -3.58 6.59
CA PHE A 54 1.76 -4.40 6.60
C PHE A 54 1.75 -5.36 7.80
N SER A 55 0.64 -5.39 8.53
CA SER A 55 0.46 -6.35 9.62
C SER A 55 0.05 -7.73 9.08
N GLN A 56 0.11 -8.75 9.93
CA GLN A 56 -0.37 -10.10 9.58
C GLN A 56 -1.88 -10.19 9.34
N SER A 57 -2.66 -9.22 9.84
CA SER A 57 -4.08 -9.11 9.54
C SER A 57 -4.37 -8.37 8.23
N GLY A 58 -3.34 -7.87 7.53
CA GLY A 58 -3.46 -7.12 6.28
C GLY A 58 -3.66 -5.60 6.47
N VAL A 59 -3.52 -5.10 7.70
CA VAL A 59 -3.60 -3.66 8.01
C VAL A 59 -2.37 -2.98 7.43
N ILE A 60 -2.56 -1.91 6.65
CA ILE A 60 -1.50 -0.99 6.27
C ILE A 60 -1.31 0.03 7.39
N TYR A 61 -0.08 0.26 7.82
CA TYR A 61 0.24 1.23 8.86
C TYR A 61 1.58 1.89 8.55
N TYR A 62 1.84 3.02 9.20
CA TYR A 62 3.13 3.69 9.13
C TYR A 62 3.94 3.34 10.38
N GLU A 63 5.23 3.05 10.21
CA GLU A 63 6.11 2.59 11.28
C GLU A 63 6.47 3.71 12.27
N ASN A 64 6.52 3.38 13.56
CA ASN A 64 6.95 4.28 14.66
C ASN A 64 6.18 5.60 14.74
N ILE A 65 4.86 5.55 14.58
CA ILE A 65 3.95 6.69 14.80
C ILE A 65 2.85 6.31 15.79
N ASP A 66 2.30 7.31 16.46
CA ASP A 66 1.15 7.13 17.35
C ASP A 66 -0.15 6.97 16.54
N ASP A 67 -1.12 6.28 17.14
CA ASP A 67 -2.45 6.04 16.54
C ASP A 67 -3.20 7.35 16.23
N GLU A 68 -2.91 8.43 16.98
CA GLU A 68 -3.51 9.75 16.80
C GLU A 68 -2.80 10.62 15.75
N SER A 69 -1.75 10.10 15.10
CA SER A 69 -1.01 10.89 14.12
C SER A 69 -1.84 11.19 12.86
N GLU A 70 -1.55 12.35 12.26
CA GLU A 70 -2.24 12.80 11.05
C GLU A 70 -2.03 11.85 9.85
N ILE A 71 -0.91 11.12 9.81
CA ILE A 71 -0.65 10.07 8.82
C ILE A 71 -1.59 8.88 9.04
N ASN A 72 -1.80 8.45 10.30
CA ASN A 72 -2.70 7.36 10.59
C ASN A 72 -4.15 7.73 10.26
N PHE A 73 -4.54 8.97 10.55
CA PHE A 73 -5.83 9.51 10.14
C PHE A 73 -5.98 9.53 8.61
N ASP A 74 -4.94 9.94 7.87
CA ASP A 74 -4.98 9.92 6.41
C ASP A 74 -5.13 8.49 5.86
N LEU A 75 -4.43 7.50 6.42
CA LEU A 75 -4.50 6.11 6.00
C LEU A 75 -5.87 5.47 6.26
N ASN A 76 -6.45 5.71 7.44
CA ASN A 76 -7.66 5.02 7.91
C ASN A 76 -8.95 5.78 7.60
N GLU A 77 -8.97 7.10 7.77
CA GLU A 77 -10.19 7.90 7.67
C GLU A 77 -10.30 8.58 6.31
N VAL A 78 -9.27 9.35 5.92
CA VAL A 78 -9.33 10.14 4.68
C VAL A 78 -9.33 9.22 3.45
N LEU A 79 -8.37 8.30 3.37
CA LEU A 79 -8.20 7.40 2.23
C LEU A 79 -8.91 6.05 2.40
N ASN A 80 -9.35 5.70 3.61
CA ASN A 80 -9.99 4.42 3.94
C ASN A 80 -9.24 3.18 3.39
N LEU A 81 -7.89 3.17 3.53
CA LEU A 81 -7.05 2.11 2.97
C LEU A 81 -7.08 0.81 3.79
N ASN A 82 -7.77 0.80 4.93
CA ASN A 82 -7.93 -0.35 5.83
C ASN A 82 -9.36 -0.90 5.90
N CYS A 83 -10.24 -0.46 5.00
CA CYS A 83 -11.56 -1.08 4.85
C CYS A 83 -11.45 -2.61 4.69
N ASP A 84 -12.47 -3.33 5.13
CA ASP A 84 -12.44 -4.79 5.26
C ASP A 84 -12.00 -5.52 3.98
N ASN A 85 -12.51 -5.11 2.81
CA ASN A 85 -12.20 -5.77 1.55
C ASN A 85 -10.71 -5.64 1.19
N ILE A 86 -10.17 -4.43 1.26
CA ILE A 86 -8.75 -4.17 0.96
C ILE A 86 -7.86 -4.91 1.95
N ARG A 87 -8.17 -4.81 3.25
CA ARG A 87 -7.44 -5.51 4.32
C ARG A 87 -7.43 -7.03 4.09
N ASN A 88 -8.57 -7.60 3.72
CA ASN A 88 -8.70 -9.03 3.44
C ASN A 88 -7.91 -9.47 2.22
N GLU A 89 -7.86 -8.67 1.14
CA GLU A 89 -7.01 -8.98 -0.02
C GLU A 89 -5.52 -8.96 0.36
N ARG A 90 -5.05 -7.95 1.10
CA ARG A 90 -3.66 -7.94 1.62
C ARG A 90 -3.37 -9.19 2.46
N LYS A 91 -4.28 -9.56 3.36
CA LYS A 91 -4.16 -10.77 4.20
C LYS A 91 -4.06 -12.05 3.38
N LYS A 92 -4.81 -12.16 2.26
CA LYS A 92 -4.72 -13.32 1.35
C LYS A 92 -3.32 -13.42 0.74
N ILE A 93 -2.78 -12.30 0.24
CA ILE A 93 -1.42 -12.26 -0.33
C ILE A 93 -0.37 -12.66 0.70
N ILE A 94 -0.43 -12.10 1.92
CA ILE A 94 0.49 -12.47 3.01
C ILE A 94 0.45 -13.97 3.29
N LYS A 95 -0.74 -14.55 3.40
CA LYS A 95 -0.92 -16.00 3.62
C LYS A 95 -0.32 -16.83 2.50
N VAL A 96 -0.52 -16.43 1.24
CA VAL A 96 0.02 -17.13 0.07
C VAL A 96 1.54 -17.10 0.08
N ILE A 97 2.14 -15.91 0.23
CA ILE A 97 3.61 -15.76 0.25
C ILE A 97 4.22 -16.56 1.40
N LYS A 98 3.65 -16.48 2.61
CA LYS A 98 4.11 -17.27 3.76
C LYS A 98 4.01 -18.78 3.54
N LYS A 99 2.92 -19.25 2.92
CA LYS A 99 2.75 -20.65 2.57
C LYS A 99 3.85 -21.11 1.63
N ILE A 100 4.10 -20.37 0.55
CA ILE A 100 5.14 -20.70 -0.43
C ILE A 100 6.52 -20.70 0.24
N LEU A 101 6.85 -19.66 1.01
CA LEU A 101 8.12 -19.60 1.76
C LEU A 101 8.27 -20.80 2.71
N SER A 102 7.21 -21.17 3.44
CA SER A 102 7.26 -22.33 4.35
C SER A 102 7.50 -23.65 3.62
N GLN A 103 6.94 -23.83 2.42
CA GLN A 103 7.16 -25.02 1.58
C GLN A 103 8.63 -25.11 1.14
N HIS A 104 9.27 -23.96 0.97
CA HIS A 104 10.68 -23.83 0.67
C HIS A 104 11.55 -23.59 1.91
N LYS A 105 11.05 -23.87 3.12
CA LYS A 105 11.78 -23.75 4.40
C LYS A 105 12.43 -22.38 4.61
N PHE A 106 11.79 -21.32 4.10
CA PHE A 106 12.30 -19.95 4.15
C PHE A 106 13.69 -19.80 3.51
N ASP A 107 13.98 -20.57 2.46
CA ASP A 107 15.24 -20.47 1.72
C ASP A 107 15.43 -19.06 1.14
N LYS A 108 16.58 -18.45 1.45
CA LYS A 108 16.89 -17.06 1.05
C LYS A 108 17.00 -16.90 -0.47
N LYS A 109 17.56 -17.89 -1.17
CA LYS A 109 17.74 -17.81 -2.63
C LYS A 109 16.39 -17.90 -3.34
N PHE A 110 15.51 -18.76 -2.84
CA PHE A 110 14.13 -18.85 -3.29
C PHE A 110 13.37 -17.54 -3.02
N ALA A 111 13.48 -16.98 -1.81
CA ALA A 111 12.84 -15.71 -1.46
C ALA A 111 13.32 -14.55 -2.36
N GLN A 112 14.62 -14.49 -2.65
CA GLN A 112 15.19 -13.50 -3.58
C GLN A 112 14.63 -13.68 -5.00
N LYS A 113 14.56 -14.92 -5.51
CA LYS A 113 13.99 -15.20 -6.84
C LYS A 113 12.53 -14.76 -6.95
N GLU A 114 11.72 -15.01 -5.91
CA GLU A 114 10.34 -14.53 -5.87
C GLU A 114 10.29 -13.00 -5.77
N LEU A 115 11.16 -12.38 -4.96
CA LEU A 115 11.24 -10.93 -4.85
C LEU A 115 11.50 -10.30 -6.22
N ASP A 116 12.48 -10.80 -6.95
CA ASP A 116 12.83 -10.34 -8.29
C ASP A 116 11.63 -10.45 -9.25
N TYR A 117 10.82 -11.50 -9.14
CA TYR A 117 9.60 -11.68 -9.92
C TYR A 117 8.52 -10.63 -9.60
N TRP A 118 8.32 -10.31 -8.32
CA TRP A 118 7.33 -9.32 -7.89
C TRP A 118 7.77 -7.88 -8.17
N GLU A 119 9.08 -7.60 -8.17
CA GLU A 119 9.64 -6.28 -8.50
C GLU A 119 9.66 -6.01 -10.01
N ASN A 120 9.83 -7.04 -10.84
CA ASN A 120 10.07 -6.91 -12.28
C ASN A 120 8.94 -7.50 -13.17
N CYS A 121 7.71 -7.59 -12.68
CA CYS A 121 6.61 -8.20 -13.45
C CYS A 121 6.38 -7.49 -14.80
N ASN A 122 6.68 -8.22 -15.89
CA ASN A 122 6.59 -7.82 -17.31
C ASN A 122 5.44 -6.83 -17.60
N ASN A 123 5.79 -5.56 -17.73
CA ASN A 123 4.96 -4.42 -18.18
C ASN A 123 3.77 -4.01 -17.29
N SER A 124 3.50 -4.67 -16.17
CA SER A 124 2.48 -4.20 -15.21
C SER A 124 2.68 -4.79 -13.81
N TYR A 125 2.59 -3.94 -12.80
CA TYR A 125 2.56 -4.39 -11.42
C TYR A 125 1.26 -5.11 -11.11
N LYS A 126 1.35 -6.26 -10.44
CA LYS A 126 0.18 -6.94 -9.90
C LYS A 126 -0.43 -6.15 -8.75
N ALA A 127 -1.75 -6.21 -8.63
CA ALA A 127 -2.45 -5.67 -7.47
C ALA A 127 -1.83 -6.22 -6.17
N TYR A 128 -1.63 -5.32 -5.19
CA TYR A 128 -1.03 -5.66 -3.89
C TYR A 128 0.42 -6.16 -3.92
N CYS A 129 1.18 -5.95 -5.01
CA CYS A 129 2.58 -6.38 -5.13
C CYS A 129 3.47 -5.90 -3.96
N GLN A 130 3.27 -4.68 -3.47
CA GLN A 130 4.03 -4.14 -2.33
C GLN A 130 3.87 -4.98 -1.05
N VAL A 131 2.73 -5.65 -0.87
CA VAL A 131 2.51 -6.56 0.27
C VAL A 131 3.37 -7.81 0.12
N ALA A 132 3.43 -8.38 -1.08
CA ALA A 132 4.27 -9.54 -1.36
C ALA A 132 5.76 -9.20 -1.21
N ILE A 133 6.20 -8.10 -1.81
CA ILE A 133 7.56 -7.56 -1.70
C ILE A 133 7.95 -7.37 -0.23
N TYR A 134 7.07 -6.77 0.57
CA TYR A 134 7.31 -6.54 1.99
C TYR A 134 7.50 -7.84 2.79
N GLU A 135 6.66 -8.87 2.56
CA GLU A 135 6.82 -10.15 3.24
C GLU A 135 8.08 -10.90 2.79
N LEU A 136 8.42 -10.87 1.49
CA LEU A 136 9.61 -11.53 0.95
C LEU A 136 10.92 -10.93 1.50
N ARG A 137 10.98 -9.60 1.63
CA ARG A 137 12.15 -8.89 2.18
C ARG A 137 12.44 -9.21 3.65
N LYS A 138 11.51 -9.78 4.41
CA LYS A 138 11.77 -10.23 5.79
C LYS A 138 12.63 -11.49 5.86
N CYS A 139 12.74 -12.23 4.76
CA CYS A 139 13.47 -13.49 4.70
C CYS A 139 14.89 -13.35 4.12
N ILE A 140 15.23 -12.18 3.59
CA ILE A 140 16.51 -11.89 2.94
C ILE A 140 17.42 -11.21 3.97
#